data_AF-A0A4Q3WAP7-F1
#
_entry.id   AF-A0A4Q3WAP7-F1
#
_cell.length_a   1.000
_cell.length_b   1.000
_cell.length_c   1.000
_cell.angle_alpha   90.00
_cell.angle_beta   90.00
_cell.angle_gamma   90.00
#
_symmetry.space_group_name_H-M   'P 1'
#
loop_
_entity.id
_entity.type
_entity.pdbx_description
1 polymer ?
#
loop_
_entity_poly.entity_id
_entity_poly.type
_entity_poly.pdbx_seq_one_letter_code
_entity_poly.pdbx_strand_id
1 'polypeptide(L)'
;MFNKIQEKLYHQFSTIFPDKLAPRTVVVIPSLSIDEEILSKVSGINHYEERMLCLLMLLRLPRTNVIYVTSQTIDPVIIDYYLHMLPGTTGYHALRRLTLLSCHDASSKSLTRKILERPRLIKRIHDLIPAGQNTHMACFNVTSYERTLATRLQIPIFGCDPDLADLGNKSNSRKIFREVGLAVPPGFEDLTSEEEVID
;
A
#
# COMPACT_ATOMS: atom_id res chain seq x y z
N MET A 1 15.39 -2.22 -13.10
CA MET A 1 15.78 -1.86 -11.71
C MET A 1 14.77 -2.39 -10.70
N PHE A 2 13.47 -2.11 -10.88
CA PHE A 2 12.40 -2.59 -10.00
C PHE A 2 12.36 -4.12 -9.81
N ASN A 3 12.48 -4.92 -10.88
CA ASN A 3 12.43 -6.39 -10.77
C ASN A 3 13.53 -6.95 -9.84
N LYS A 4 14.75 -6.39 -9.90
CA LYS A 4 15.84 -6.73 -8.97
C LYS A 4 15.51 -6.38 -7.52
N ILE A 5 14.76 -5.31 -7.28
CA ILE A 5 14.29 -4.95 -5.94
C ILE A 5 13.23 -5.96 -5.48
N GLN A 6 12.33 -6.38 -6.37
CA GLN A 6 11.26 -7.35 -6.08
C GLN A 6 11.77 -8.76 -5.79
N GLU A 7 12.92 -9.18 -6.34
CA GLU A 7 13.57 -10.45 -5.96
C GLU A 7 13.81 -10.56 -4.44
N LYS A 8 14.05 -9.44 -3.76
CA LYS A 8 14.18 -9.42 -2.28
C LYS A 8 12.90 -9.88 -1.58
N LEU A 9 11.73 -9.61 -2.17
CA LEU A 9 10.45 -10.00 -1.58
C LEU A 9 10.27 -11.52 -1.59
N TYR A 10 10.73 -12.21 -2.64
CA TYR A 10 10.66 -13.67 -2.71
C TYR A 10 11.40 -14.33 -1.54
N HIS A 11 12.61 -13.83 -1.23
CA HIS A 11 13.36 -14.26 -0.06
C HIS A 11 12.62 -13.92 1.24
N GLN A 12 12.09 -12.70 1.38
CA GLN A 12 11.31 -12.32 2.57
C GLN A 12 10.09 -13.21 2.77
N PHE A 13 9.35 -13.52 1.71
CA PHE A 13 8.14 -14.32 1.77
C PHE A 13 8.41 -15.76 2.19
N SER A 14 9.51 -16.35 1.71
CA SER A 14 9.89 -17.73 2.03
C SER A 14 10.51 -17.88 3.42
N THR A 15 11.23 -16.87 3.92
CA THR A 15 12.03 -17.01 5.16
C THR A 15 11.56 -16.13 6.32
N ILE A 16 11.09 -14.91 6.04
CA ILE A 16 10.78 -13.90 7.06
C ILE A 16 9.30 -13.91 7.43
N PHE A 17 8.41 -14.10 6.45
CA PHE A 17 6.96 -14.10 6.69
C PHE A 17 6.51 -15.23 7.64
N PRO A 18 7.05 -16.46 7.53
CA PRO A 18 6.71 -17.55 8.46
C PRO A 18 7.25 -17.34 9.89
N ASP A 19 8.41 -16.70 10.04
CA ASP A 19 9.02 -16.44 11.36
C ASP A 19 8.47 -15.16 11.99
N LYS A 20 7.60 -15.29 12.99
CA LYS A 20 7.02 -14.14 13.73
C LYS A 20 8.05 -13.31 14.50
N LEU A 21 9.23 -13.86 14.78
CA LEU A 21 10.31 -13.19 15.52
C LEU A 21 11.34 -12.54 14.61
N ALA A 22 11.30 -12.81 13.30
CA ALA A 22 12.23 -12.21 12.35
C ALA A 22 12.04 -10.68 12.29
N PRO A 23 13.10 -9.88 12.50
CA PRO A 23 13.03 -8.44 12.42
C PRO A 23 12.60 -7.97 11.02
N ARG A 24 11.63 -7.05 10.98
CA ARG A 24 11.20 -6.41 9.74
C ARG A 24 10.72 -4.97 9.93
N THR A 25 10.77 -4.19 8.87
CA THR A 25 10.13 -2.87 8.80
C THR A 25 9.09 -2.89 7.69
N VAL A 26 7.89 -2.41 7.99
CA VAL A 26 6.80 -2.28 7.01
C VAL A 26 6.52 -0.81 6.79
N VAL A 27 6.76 -0.33 5.58
CA VAL A 27 6.44 1.03 5.16
C VAL A 27 5.03 1.02 4.56
N VAL A 28 4.05 1.52 5.30
CA VAL A 28 2.66 1.54 4.85
C VAL A 28 2.41 2.85 4.11
N ILE A 29 2.13 2.73 2.82
CA ILE A 29 1.76 3.83 1.91
C ILE A 29 0.31 3.55 1.46
N PRO A 30 -0.69 4.02 2.23
CA PRO A 30 -2.10 3.76 1.95
C PRO A 30 -2.65 4.66 0.83
N SER A 31 -1.85 4.87 -0.22
CA SER A 31 -2.20 5.68 -1.36
C SER A 31 -3.23 4.97 -2.22
N LEU A 32 -4.37 5.61 -2.44
CA LEU A 32 -5.30 5.25 -3.50
C LEU A 32 -4.88 5.99 -4.78
N SER A 33 -4.01 5.37 -5.57
CA SER A 33 -3.51 5.95 -6.82
C SER A 33 -4.45 5.59 -7.98
N ILE A 34 -5.54 6.34 -8.10
CA ILE A 34 -6.53 6.26 -9.19
C ILE A 34 -6.58 7.62 -9.90
N ASP A 35 -7.21 7.70 -11.07
CA ASP A 35 -7.46 8.95 -11.80
C ASP A 35 -8.01 10.04 -10.86
N GLU A 36 -7.39 11.23 -10.90
CA GLU A 36 -7.74 12.37 -10.06
C GLU A 36 -9.17 12.85 -10.28
N GLU A 37 -9.72 12.69 -11.48
CA GLU A 37 -11.11 13.06 -11.77
C GLU A 37 -12.08 12.10 -11.07
N ILE A 38 -11.75 10.80 -11.02
CA ILE A 38 -12.50 9.80 -10.26
C ILE A 38 -12.34 10.05 -8.76
N LEU A 39 -11.13 10.36 -8.29
CA LEU A 39 -10.87 10.67 -6.88
C LEU A 39 -11.64 11.92 -6.43
N SER A 40 -11.76 12.94 -7.29
CA SER A 40 -12.48 14.19 -6.99
C SER A 40 -13.97 13.98 -6.74
N LYS A 41 -14.55 12.91 -7.32
CA LYS A 41 -15.96 12.53 -7.18
C LYS A 41 -16.23 11.76 -5.88
N VAL A 42 -15.21 11.39 -5.12
CA VAL A 42 -15.34 10.64 -3.85
C VAL A 42 -15.21 11.57 -2.65
N SER A 43 -16.33 11.84 -1.97
CA SER A 43 -16.31 12.56 -0.70
C SER A 43 -15.51 11.79 0.36
N GLY A 44 -14.62 12.49 1.07
CA GLY A 44 -13.80 11.90 2.13
C GLY A 44 -12.63 11.05 1.64
N ILE A 45 -12.13 11.24 0.42
CA ILE A 45 -10.97 10.49 -0.14
C ILE A 45 -9.76 10.49 0.80
N ASN A 46 -9.51 11.60 1.50
CA ASN A 46 -8.38 11.72 2.44
C ASN A 46 -8.50 10.75 3.63
N HIS A 47 -9.70 10.30 3.99
CA HIS A 47 -9.92 9.30 5.04
C HIS A 47 -9.76 7.86 4.53
N TYR A 48 -9.61 7.63 3.22
CA TYR A 48 -9.31 6.28 2.71
C TYR A 48 -7.97 5.78 3.22
N GLU A 49 -7.05 6.68 3.51
CA GLU A 49 -5.76 6.35 4.10
C GLU A 49 -5.92 5.69 5.48
N GLU A 50 -6.98 5.99 6.22
CA GLU A 50 -7.28 5.37 7.52
C GLU A 50 -7.77 3.92 7.38
N ARG A 51 -8.23 3.48 6.19
CA ARG A 51 -8.70 2.10 5.97
C ARG A 51 -7.59 1.05 6.12
N MET A 52 -6.34 1.44 5.95
CA MET A 52 -5.18 0.56 6.12
C MET A 52 -4.61 0.60 7.54
N LEU A 53 -5.23 1.29 8.50
CA LEU A 53 -4.83 1.28 9.92
C LEU A 53 -4.92 -0.13 10.53
N CYS A 54 -5.66 -1.05 9.90
CA CYS A 54 -5.61 -2.47 10.23
C CYS A 54 -4.18 -3.06 10.15
N LEU A 55 -3.27 -2.48 9.35
CA LEU A 55 -1.87 -2.91 9.30
C LEU A 55 -1.06 -2.54 10.56
N LEU A 56 -1.59 -1.69 11.45
CA LEU A 56 -1.02 -1.51 12.79
C LEU A 56 -1.04 -2.81 13.60
N MET A 57 -1.93 -3.76 13.25
CA MET A 57 -1.93 -5.11 13.85
C MET A 57 -0.61 -5.88 13.64
N LEU A 58 0.21 -5.49 12.67
CA LEU A 58 1.55 -6.04 12.49
C LEU A 58 2.47 -5.76 13.70
N LEU A 59 2.16 -4.75 14.52
CA LEU A 59 2.88 -4.47 15.77
C LEU A 59 2.69 -5.57 16.83
N ARG A 60 1.76 -6.53 16.64
CA ARG A 60 1.70 -7.76 17.45
C ARG A 60 2.94 -8.64 17.27
N LEU A 61 3.63 -8.51 16.13
CA LEU A 61 4.91 -9.18 15.90
C LEU A 61 6.00 -8.40 16.64
N PRO A 62 6.74 -9.01 17.59
CA PRO A 62 7.55 -8.27 18.57
C PRO A 62 8.74 -7.52 17.97
N ARG A 63 9.22 -7.92 16.79
CA ARG A 63 10.36 -7.30 16.10
C ARG A 63 9.99 -6.57 14.79
N THR A 64 8.71 -6.21 14.66
CA THR A 64 8.23 -5.42 13.53
C THR A 64 8.18 -3.93 13.88
N ASN A 65 8.77 -3.10 13.03
CA ASN A 65 8.56 -1.66 12.98
C ASN A 65 7.57 -1.32 11.88
N VAL A 66 6.70 -0.34 12.12
CA VAL A 66 5.75 0.18 11.13
C VAL A 66 6.01 1.66 10.92
N ILE A 67 6.25 2.05 9.67
CA ILE A 67 6.30 3.46 9.25
C ILE A 67 5.02 3.70 8.46
N TYR A 68 4.09 4.47 9.03
CA TYR A 68 2.81 4.79 8.40
C TYR A 68 2.86 6.22 7.87
N VAL A 69 2.61 6.38 6.58
CA VAL A 69 2.66 7.69 5.92
C VAL A 69 1.25 8.10 5.49
N THR A 70 0.88 9.35 5.70
CA THR A 70 -0.42 9.90 5.31
C THR A 70 -0.28 11.27 4.64
N SER A 71 -1.34 11.69 3.97
CA SER A 71 -1.51 13.03 3.41
C SER A 71 -1.65 14.06 4.52
N GLN A 72 -2.48 13.75 5.52
CA GLN A 72 -2.75 14.60 6.68
C GLN A 72 -2.52 13.85 7.98
N THR A 73 -2.34 14.58 9.08
CA THR A 73 -2.16 13.96 10.40
C THR A 73 -3.41 13.20 10.82
N ILE A 74 -3.24 11.95 11.25
CA ILE A 74 -4.31 11.17 11.88
C ILE A 74 -4.48 11.64 13.32
N ASP A 75 -5.72 11.77 13.78
CA ASP A 75 -6.02 12.09 15.18
C ASP A 75 -5.39 11.03 16.11
N PRO A 76 -4.59 11.43 17.12
CA PRO A 76 -4.00 10.49 18.08
C PRO A 76 -5.00 9.52 18.72
N VAL A 77 -6.26 9.95 18.94
CA VAL A 77 -7.32 9.09 19.50
C VAL A 77 -7.60 7.87 18.62
N ILE A 78 -7.55 8.04 17.29
CA ILE A 78 -7.74 6.94 16.34
C ILE A 78 -6.58 5.95 16.47
N ILE A 79 -5.35 6.45 16.53
CA ILE A 79 -4.16 5.60 16.70
C ILE A 79 -4.24 4.84 18.02
N ASP A 80 -4.54 5.53 19.11
CA ASP A 80 -4.69 4.91 20.43
C ASP A 80 -5.76 3.83 20.41
N TYR A 81 -6.92 4.07 19.77
CA TYR A 81 -7.96 3.06 19.61
C TYR A 81 -7.42 1.76 18.97
N TYR A 82 -6.71 1.87 17.85
CA TYR A 82 -6.12 0.68 17.19
C TYR A 82 -5.05 0.00 18.06
N LEU A 83 -4.24 0.76 18.79
CA LEU A 83 -3.19 0.18 19.64
C LEU A 83 -3.76 -0.54 20.86
N HIS A 84 -4.90 -0.08 21.43
CA HIS A 84 -5.60 -0.79 22.50
C HIS A 84 -6.22 -2.12 22.04
N MET A 85 -6.46 -2.29 20.74
CA MET A 85 -6.95 -3.54 20.16
C MET A 85 -5.85 -4.60 19.93
N LEU A 86 -4.57 -4.29 20.20
CA LEU A 86 -3.46 -5.24 20.01
C LEU A 86 -3.42 -6.28 21.15
N PRO A 87 -3.78 -7.56 20.91
CA PRO A 87 -3.68 -8.56 21.95
C PRO A 87 -2.21 -8.92 22.21
N GLY A 88 -1.83 -9.03 23.48
CA GLY A 88 -0.50 -9.47 23.91
C GLY A 88 0.62 -8.43 23.81
N THR A 89 0.32 -7.20 23.40
CA THR A 89 1.30 -6.09 23.34
C THR A 89 0.67 -4.85 23.96
N THR A 90 1.34 -4.20 24.91
CA THR A 90 0.86 -2.92 25.45
C THR A 90 1.00 -1.80 24.41
N GLY A 91 0.09 -0.83 24.44
CA GLY A 91 0.14 0.35 23.56
C GLY A 91 1.50 1.06 23.62
N TYR A 92 2.12 1.14 24.80
CA TYR A 92 3.46 1.71 24.98
C TYR A 92 4.54 1.00 24.15
N HIS A 93 4.59 -0.33 24.16
CA HIS A 93 5.57 -1.09 23.37
C HIS A 93 5.29 -1.04 21.86
N ALA A 94 4.02 -0.91 21.47
CA ALA A 94 3.63 -0.74 20.08
C ALA A 94 4.02 0.65 19.55
N LEU A 95 3.76 1.71 20.32
CA LEU A 95 4.12 3.09 19.98
C LEU A 95 5.62 3.27 19.70
N ARG A 96 6.49 2.62 20.48
CA ARG A 96 7.95 2.68 20.27
C ARG A 96 8.41 2.12 18.93
N ARG A 97 7.56 1.34 18.25
CA ARG A 97 7.83 0.69 16.96
C ARG A 97 6.94 1.25 15.85
N LEU A 98 6.10 2.22 16.15
CA LEU A 98 5.24 2.93 15.20
C LEU A 98 5.83 4.32 14.94
N THR A 99 6.08 4.63 13.67
CA THR A 99 6.42 5.98 13.23
C THR A 99 5.33 6.49 12.30
N LEU A 100 4.71 7.61 12.66
CA LEU A 100 3.70 8.29 11.85
C LEU A 100 4.34 9.48 11.13
N LEU A 101 4.17 9.55 9.81
CA LEU A 101 4.63 10.66 8.97
C LEU A 101 3.45 11.23 8.20
N SER A 102 3.38 12.57 8.10
CA SER A 102 2.35 13.26 7.34
C SER A 102 2.98 14.17 6.30
N CYS A 103 2.38 14.22 5.10
CA CYS A 103 2.74 15.17 4.04
C CYS A 103 2.23 16.59 4.33
N HIS A 104 1.28 16.73 5.26
CA HIS A 104 0.54 17.96 5.57
C HIS A 104 -0.07 18.59 4.32
N ASP A 105 -0.73 17.76 3.50
CA ASP A 105 -1.23 18.12 2.18
C ASP A 105 -2.65 17.57 1.96
N ALA A 106 -3.62 18.48 2.01
CA ALA A 106 -5.04 18.16 1.85
C ALA A 106 -5.51 18.12 0.38
N SER A 107 -4.61 18.31 -0.61
CA SER A 107 -4.98 18.29 -2.03
C SER A 107 -5.49 16.91 -2.49
N SER A 108 -6.17 16.89 -3.64
CA SER A 108 -6.72 15.67 -4.25
C SER A 108 -5.69 14.73 -4.87
N LYS A 109 -4.40 15.12 -4.90
CA LYS A 109 -3.32 14.27 -5.42
C LYS A 109 -3.23 12.98 -4.59
N SER A 110 -2.87 11.87 -5.23
CA SER A 110 -2.61 10.64 -4.49
C SER A 110 -1.43 10.81 -3.50
N LEU A 111 -1.47 10.07 -2.39
CA LEU A 111 -0.42 10.12 -1.37
C LEU A 111 0.95 9.81 -1.95
N THR A 112 1.06 8.81 -2.82
CA THR A 112 2.35 8.48 -3.44
C THR A 112 2.89 9.64 -4.26
N ARG A 113 2.05 10.37 -5.00
CA ARG A 113 2.47 11.59 -5.72
C ARG A 113 2.94 12.67 -4.74
N LYS A 114 2.19 12.89 -3.66
CA LYS A 114 2.58 13.84 -2.60
C LYS A 114 3.97 13.50 -2.01
N ILE A 115 4.27 12.22 -1.80
CA ILE A 115 5.58 11.76 -1.31
C ILE A 115 6.67 11.96 -2.38
N LEU A 116 6.39 11.60 -3.64
CA LEU A 116 7.35 11.73 -4.75
C LEU A 116 7.77 13.19 -5.00
N GLU A 117 6.87 14.14 -4.78
CA GLU A 117 7.14 15.58 -4.84
C GLU A 117 7.98 16.09 -3.66
N ARG A 118 8.25 15.26 -2.64
CA ARG A 118 8.95 15.62 -1.40
C ARG A 118 10.22 14.77 -1.18
N PRO A 119 11.35 15.07 -1.85
CA PRO A 119 12.60 14.33 -1.69
C PRO A 119 13.09 14.20 -0.24
N ARG A 120 12.86 15.23 0.58
CA ARG A 120 13.19 15.22 2.01
C ARG A 120 12.38 14.18 2.79
N LEU A 121 11.12 13.96 2.43
CA LEU A 121 10.27 12.95 3.05
C LEU A 121 10.72 11.55 2.64
N ILE A 122 11.04 11.32 1.37
CA ILE A 122 11.63 10.06 0.90
C ILE A 122 12.92 9.74 1.68
N LYS A 123 13.81 10.73 1.80
CA LYS A 123 15.04 10.58 2.59
C LYS A 123 14.74 10.26 4.06
N ARG A 124 13.77 10.94 4.67
CA ARG A 124 13.35 10.67 6.06
C ARG A 124 12.81 9.25 6.23
N ILE A 125 11.97 8.76 5.30
CA ILE A 125 11.48 7.38 5.32
C ILE A 125 12.65 6.42 5.22
N HIS A 126 13.58 6.64 4.30
CA HIS A 126 14.76 5.82 4.13
C HIS A 126 15.65 5.79 5.39
N ASP A 127 15.92 6.95 5.99
CA ASP A 127 16.78 7.07 7.17
C ASP A 127 16.15 6.46 8.45
N LEU A 128 14.83 6.28 8.47
CA LEU A 128 14.10 5.58 9.53
C LEU A 128 14.15 4.05 9.39
N ILE A 129 14.54 3.52 8.23
CA ILE A 129 14.66 2.07 8.00
C ILE A 129 16.01 1.60 8.56
N PRO A 130 16.03 0.69 9.56
CA PRO A 130 17.28 0.15 10.07
C PRO A 130 18.09 -0.58 9.01
N ALA A 131 19.40 -0.31 8.97
CA ALA A 131 20.30 -0.90 8.00
C ALA A 131 20.28 -2.44 8.04
N GLY A 132 20.19 -3.07 6.87
CA GLY A 132 20.17 -4.53 6.74
C GLY A 132 18.87 -5.22 7.18
N GLN A 133 17.84 -4.48 7.61
CA GLN A 133 16.57 -5.07 8.02
C GLN A 133 15.69 -5.41 6.81
N ASN A 134 15.00 -6.55 6.90
CA ASN A 134 13.98 -6.94 5.92
C ASN A 134 12.88 -5.89 5.87
N THR A 135 12.73 -5.24 4.72
CA THR A 135 11.80 -4.12 4.58
C THR A 135 10.99 -4.29 3.31
N HIS A 136 9.71 -3.97 3.38
CA HIS A 136 8.84 -3.86 2.21
C HIS A 136 7.85 -2.73 2.38
N MET A 137 7.33 -2.27 1.25
CA MET A 137 6.26 -1.30 1.16
C MET A 137 4.92 -2.04 1.06
N ALA A 138 3.95 -1.68 1.90
CA ALA A 138 2.57 -2.16 1.79
C ALA A 138 1.71 -1.02 1.23
N CYS A 139 1.03 -1.28 0.11
CA CYS A 139 0.25 -0.29 -0.62
C CYS A 139 -1.22 -0.71 -0.72
N PHE A 140 -2.12 0.26 -0.94
CA PHE A 140 -3.52 -0.04 -1.21
C PHE A 140 -3.69 -0.64 -2.61
N ASN A 141 -3.16 0.05 -3.62
CA ASN A 141 -2.98 -0.45 -4.98
C ASN A 141 -1.54 -0.19 -5.44
N VAL A 142 -1.11 -0.90 -6.48
CA VAL A 142 0.24 -0.74 -7.04
C VAL A 142 0.12 -0.20 -8.46
N THR A 143 0.63 1.00 -8.69
CA THR A 143 0.71 1.66 -9.99
C THR A 143 2.17 2.02 -10.32
N SER A 144 2.38 2.73 -11.44
CA SER A 144 3.68 3.28 -11.80
C SER A 144 4.24 4.25 -10.74
N TYR A 145 3.38 4.93 -9.97
CA TYR A 145 3.80 5.80 -8.88
C TYR A 145 4.41 4.99 -7.73
N GLU A 146 3.75 3.92 -7.28
CA GLU A 146 4.26 3.06 -6.22
C GLU A 146 5.56 2.37 -6.65
N ARG A 147 5.64 1.89 -7.91
CA ARG A 147 6.89 1.37 -8.51
C ARG A 147 8.03 2.39 -8.41
N THR A 148 7.75 3.65 -8.74
CA THR A 148 8.73 4.73 -8.68
C THR A 148 9.17 4.98 -7.23
N LEU A 149 8.23 5.05 -6.29
CA LEU A 149 8.54 5.26 -4.88
C LEU A 149 9.37 4.10 -4.29
N ALA A 150 9.01 2.86 -4.58
CA ALA A 150 9.77 1.67 -4.20
C ALA A 150 11.20 1.70 -4.73
N THR A 151 11.37 2.13 -5.99
CA THR A 151 12.69 2.31 -6.60
C THR A 151 13.47 3.44 -5.91
N ARG A 152 12.84 4.55 -5.54
CA ARG A 152 13.51 5.64 -4.79
C ARG A 152 13.93 5.21 -3.38
N LEU A 153 13.13 4.38 -2.72
CA LEU A 153 13.39 3.86 -1.38
C LEU A 153 14.28 2.59 -1.38
N GLN A 154 14.50 1.95 -2.53
CA GLN A 154 15.22 0.69 -2.68
C GLN A 154 14.62 -0.50 -1.90
N ILE A 155 13.30 -0.49 -1.69
CA ILE A 155 12.55 -1.53 -0.98
C ILE A 155 11.50 -2.19 -1.90
N PRO A 156 11.26 -3.50 -1.78
CA PRO A 156 10.21 -4.18 -2.54
C PRO A 156 8.81 -3.73 -2.12
N ILE A 157 7.84 -3.97 -2.99
CA ILE A 157 6.41 -3.73 -2.74
C ILE A 157 5.75 -5.08 -2.49
N PHE A 158 5.06 -5.23 -1.37
CA PHE A 158 4.13 -6.33 -1.16
C PHE A 158 2.84 -6.08 -1.95
N GLY A 159 2.85 -6.47 -3.22
CA GLY A 159 1.72 -6.32 -4.14
C GLY A 159 2.05 -6.80 -5.55
N CYS A 160 1.05 -6.78 -6.44
CA CYS A 160 1.21 -7.22 -7.82
C CYS A 160 2.10 -6.28 -8.63
N ASP A 161 2.75 -6.81 -9.66
CA ASP A 161 3.51 -5.99 -10.61
C ASP A 161 2.55 -5.07 -11.39
N PRO A 162 2.77 -3.74 -11.41
CA PRO A 162 1.88 -2.85 -12.14
C PRO A 162 1.87 -3.06 -13.66
N ASP A 163 2.88 -3.73 -14.25
CA ASP A 163 2.85 -4.09 -15.69
C ASP A 163 1.82 -5.20 -15.98
N LEU A 164 1.32 -5.87 -14.93
CA LEU A 164 0.29 -6.90 -15.02
C LEU A 164 -1.09 -6.37 -14.57
N ALA A 165 -1.22 -5.06 -14.30
CA ALA A 165 -2.46 -4.47 -13.81
C ALA A 165 -3.63 -4.71 -14.78
N ASP A 166 -3.36 -4.69 -16.09
CA ASP A 166 -4.36 -4.95 -17.12
C ASP A 166 -4.97 -6.34 -17.01
N LEU A 167 -4.26 -7.35 -16.51
CA LEU A 167 -4.83 -8.69 -16.33
C LEU A 167 -5.88 -8.74 -15.22
N GLY A 168 -5.81 -7.81 -14.26
CA GLY A 168 -6.67 -7.77 -13.08
C GLY A 168 -7.95 -6.95 -13.24
N ASN A 169 -8.16 -6.29 -14.39
CA ASN A 169 -9.39 -5.53 -14.61
C ASN A 169 -10.57 -6.47 -14.97
N LYS A 170 -11.81 -5.99 -14.80
CA LYS A 170 -13.02 -6.81 -14.97
C LYS A 170 -13.14 -7.38 -16.38
N SER A 171 -12.87 -6.56 -17.39
CA SER A 171 -12.94 -6.95 -18.81
C SER A 171 -11.94 -8.04 -19.13
N ASN A 172 -10.66 -7.82 -18.83
CA ASN A 172 -9.59 -8.76 -19.15
C ASN A 172 -9.66 -10.04 -18.32
N SER A 173 -10.14 -9.98 -17.06
CA SER A 173 -10.43 -11.20 -16.29
C SER A 173 -11.44 -12.10 -17.01
N ARG A 174 -12.50 -11.52 -17.57
CA ARG A 174 -13.50 -12.28 -18.36
C ARG A 174 -12.91 -12.82 -19.66
N LYS A 175 -12.11 -12.03 -20.38
CA LYS A 175 -11.41 -12.47 -21.60
C LYS A 175 -10.49 -13.66 -21.34
N ILE A 176 -9.66 -13.58 -20.29
CA ILE A 176 -8.75 -14.66 -19.88
C ILE A 176 -9.54 -15.93 -19.57
N PHE A 177 -10.64 -15.82 -18.80
CA PHE A 177 -11.46 -16.99 -18.47
C PHE A 177 -12.03 -17.66 -19.73
N ARG A 178 -12.51 -16.87 -20.71
CA ARG A 178 -12.98 -17.44 -21.99
C ARG A 178 -11.85 -18.10 -22.78
N GLU A 179 -10.67 -17.49 -22.81
CA GLU A 179 -9.49 -18.03 -23.51
C GLU A 179 -9.08 -19.40 -22.97
N VAL A 180 -9.18 -19.61 -21.66
CA VAL A 180 -8.86 -20.90 -21.01
C VAL A 180 -10.07 -21.85 -20.88
N GLY A 181 -11.21 -21.53 -21.51
CA GLY A 181 -12.41 -22.37 -21.49
C GLY A 181 -13.15 -22.43 -20.15
N LEU A 182 -12.95 -21.45 -19.26
CA LEU A 182 -13.70 -21.32 -18.01
C LEU A 182 -15.03 -20.60 -18.23
N ALA A 183 -16.06 -21.04 -17.50
CA ALA A 183 -17.37 -20.40 -17.52
C ALA A 183 -17.31 -18.97 -16.95
N VAL A 184 -17.95 -18.03 -17.64
CA VAL A 184 -18.15 -16.65 -17.20
C VAL A 184 -19.64 -16.30 -17.25
N PRO A 185 -20.18 -15.54 -16.28
CA PRO A 185 -21.55 -15.03 -16.36
C PRO A 185 -21.77 -14.24 -17.66
N PRO A 186 -22.99 -14.23 -18.24
CA PRO A 186 -23.30 -13.38 -19.40
C PRO A 186 -22.96 -11.90 -19.15
N GLY A 187 -22.55 -11.20 -20.19
CA GLY A 187 -22.16 -9.79 -20.14
C GLY A 187 -21.06 -9.44 -21.14
N PHE A 188 -20.76 -8.15 -21.23
CA PHE A 188 -19.83 -7.59 -22.20
C PHE A 188 -18.56 -7.08 -21.51
N GLU A 189 -17.50 -6.95 -22.30
CA GLU A 189 -16.20 -6.42 -21.89
C GLU A 189 -15.96 -5.07 -22.55
N ASP A 190 -15.06 -4.28 -21.95
CA ASP A 190 -14.56 -3.01 -22.51
C ASP A 190 -15.62 -1.94 -22.75
N LEU A 191 -16.73 -1.99 -22.00
CA LEU A 191 -17.76 -0.96 -22.05
C LEU A 191 -17.22 0.37 -21.51
N THR A 192 -17.31 1.44 -22.30
CA THR A 192 -16.80 2.79 -21.95
C THR A 192 -17.86 3.88 -21.86
N SER A 193 -19.09 3.58 -22.28
CA SER A 193 -20.21 4.52 -22.27
C SER A 193 -21.52 3.85 -21.87
N GLU A 194 -22.52 4.65 -21.48
CA GLU A 194 -23.87 4.15 -21.20
C GLU A 194 -24.55 3.61 -22.47
N GLU A 195 -24.26 4.21 -23.63
CA GLU A 195 -24.80 3.81 -24.93
C GLU A 195 -24.41 2.35 -25.27
N GLU A 196 -23.16 1.97 -25.03
CA GLU A 196 -22.67 0.59 -25.21
C GLU A 196 -23.33 -0.44 -24.28
N VAL A 197 -24.04 -0.03 -23.23
CA VAL A 197 -24.78 -0.94 -22.34
C VAL A 197 -26.18 -1.25 -22.86
N ILE A 198 -26.72 -0.38 -23.71
CA ILE A 198 -28.12 -0.42 -24.17
C ILE A 198 -28.27 -1.24 -25.45
N ASP A 199 -27.23 -1.30 -26.29
CA ASP A 199 -27.15 -2.09 -27.53
C ASP A 199 -26.92 -3.60 -27.27
#